data_AF-A0A954YJ21-F1
#
_entry.id   AF-A0A954YJ21-F1
#
_cell.length_a   1.000
_cell.length_b   1.000
_cell.length_c   1.000
_cell.angle_alpha   90.00
_cell.angle_beta   90.00
_cell.angle_gamma   90.00
#
_symmetry.space_group_name_H-M   'P 1'
#
loop_
_entity.id
_entity.type
_entity.pdbx_description
1 polymer ?
#
loop_
_entity_poly.entity_id
_entity_poly.type
_entity_poly.pdbx_seq_one_letter_code
_entity_poly.pdbx_strand_id
1 'polypeptide(L)' 'MTGLYLSLAVTGLLLTLGGYRDWDFLTDPPKAMAICYSQAFLRLFFSRYAMRWVTALEGIGFIAVACLGQFGQST' A
#
# COMPACT_ATOMS: atom_id res chain seq x y z
N MET A 1 11.33 -8.27 -16.33
CA MET A 1 9.94 -7.89 -15.96
C MET A 1 9.48 -8.56 -14.67
N THR A 2 9.89 -9.80 -14.38
CA THR A 2 9.72 -10.49 -13.08
C THR A 2 10.15 -9.67 -11.84
N GLY A 3 11.25 -8.90 -11.92
CA GLY A 3 11.69 -8.05 -10.81
C GLY A 3 10.69 -6.95 -10.42
N LEU A 4 9.93 -6.42 -11.39
CA LEU A 4 8.90 -5.40 -11.14
C LEU A 4 7.72 -6.01 -10.36
N TYR A 5 7.19 -7.14 -10.81
CA TYR A 5 6.06 -7.80 -10.14
C TYR A 5 6.44 -8.31 -8.75
N LEU A 6 7.67 -8.78 -8.56
CA LEU A 6 8.18 -9.11 -7.23
C LEU A 6 8.20 -7.88 -6.31
N SER A 7 8.69 -6.73 -6.79
CA SER A 7 8.70 -5.50 -6.00
C SER A 7 7.29 -5.01 -5.66
N LEU A 8 6.32 -5.16 -6.57
CA LEU A 8 4.92 -4.83 -6.34
C LEU A 8 4.29 -5.77 -5.30
N ALA A 9 4.56 -7.08 -5.37
CA ALA A 9 4.07 -8.05 -4.41
C ALA A 9 4.63 -7.80 -2.99
N VAL A 10 5.93 -7.50 -2.87
CA VAL A 10 6.57 -7.18 -1.59
C VAL A 10 6.02 -5.87 -1.02
N THR A 11 5.88 -4.84 -1.84
CA THR A 11 5.29 -3.55 -1.42
C THR A 11 3.85 -3.74 -0.97
N GLY A 12 3.05 -4.51 -1.72
CA GLY A 12 1.68 -4.82 -1.36
C GLY A 12 1.56 -5.61 -0.05
N LEU A 13 2.48 -6.55 0.20
CA LEU A 13 2.53 -7.29 1.46
C LEU A 13 2.85 -6.37 2.64
N LEU A 14 3.82 -5.47 2.49
CA LEU A 14 4.20 -4.50 3.51
C LEU A 14 3.07 -3.52 3.82
N LEU A 15 2.33 -3.05 2.81
CA LEU A 15 1.15 -2.20 2.99
C LEU A 15 0.01 -2.93 3.70
N THR A 16 -0.26 -4.18 3.32
CA THR A 16 -1.29 -5.00 3.94
C THR A 16 -0.98 -5.27 5.42
N LEU A 17 0.25 -5.71 5.70
CA LEU A 17 0.69 -6.00 7.07
C LEU A 17 0.86 -4.72 7.89
N GLY A 18 1.38 -3.65 7.31
CA GLY A 18 1.54 -2.35 7.98
C GLY A 18 0.20 -1.71 8.32
N GLY A 19 -0.80 -1.81 7.45
CA GLY A 19 -2.17 -1.38 7.73
C GLY A 19 -2.83 -2.22 8.83
N TYR A 20 -2.64 -3.54 8.81
CA TYR A 20 -3.20 -4.46 9.82
C TYR A 20 -2.54 -4.34 11.20
N ARG A 21 -1.21 -4.19 11.22
CA ARG A 21 -0.38 -4.13 12.43
C ARG A 21 -0.15 -2.70 12.93
N ASP A 22 -0.84 -1.73 12.34
CA ASP A 22 -0.83 -0.31 12.68
C ASP A 22 0.57 0.30 12.72
N TRP A 23 1.27 0.20 11.61
CA TRP A 23 2.55 0.90 11.43
C TRP A 23 2.28 2.38 11.20
N ASP A 24 2.45 3.17 12.25
CA ASP A 24 2.16 4.61 12.26
C ASP A 24 2.84 5.37 11.13
N PHE A 25 4.04 4.97 10.70
CA PHE A 25 4.70 5.66 9.59
C PHE A 25 4.00 5.47 8.22
N LEU A 26 3.16 4.45 8.06
CA LEU A 26 2.39 4.18 6.83
C LEU A 26 0.98 4.77 6.88
N THR A 27 0.34 4.72 8.05
CA THR A 27 -1.04 5.16 8.26
C THR A 27 -1.15 6.58 8.84
N ASP A 28 -0.06 7.09 9.39
CA ASP A 28 0.13 8.42 9.98
C ASP A 28 1.53 9.01 9.70
N PRO A 29 1.94 9.15 8.42
CA PRO A 29 3.23 9.75 8.13
C PRO A 29 3.27 11.20 8.65
N PRO A 30 4.40 11.64 9.22
CA PRO A 30 4.55 13.01 9.72
C PRO A 30 4.32 14.02 8.59
N LYS A 31 3.77 15.19 8.92
CA LYS A 31 3.38 16.23 7.93
C LYS A 31 4.50 16.63 6.97
N ALA A 32 5.76 16.57 7.40
CA ALA A 32 6.92 16.84 6.55
C ALA A 32 7.06 15.86 5.37
N MET A 33 6.52 14.65 5.49
CA MET A 33 6.51 13.61 4.45
C MET A 33 5.20 13.59 3.65
N ALA A 34 4.28 14.53 3.87
CA ALA A 34 2.98 14.53 3.22
C ALA A 34 3.04 14.63 1.68
N ILE A 35 4.12 15.18 1.13
CA ILE A 35 4.36 15.26 -0.32
C ILE A 35 4.57 13.86 -0.93
N CYS A 36 5.13 12.93 -0.15
CA CYS A 36 5.48 11.59 -0.60
C CYS A 36 4.39 10.55 -0.30
N TYR A 37 3.42 10.88 0.55
CA TYR A 37 2.40 9.97 1.03
C TYR A 37 1.00 10.51 0.75
N SER A 38 0.30 9.89 -0.20
CA SER A 38 -1.12 10.15 -0.46
C SER A 38 -1.98 9.97 0.80
N GLN A 39 -1.56 9.12 1.74
CA GLN A 39 -2.26 8.91 3.02
C GLN A 39 -2.30 10.18 3.89
N ALA A 40 -1.31 11.08 3.79
CA ALA A 40 -1.32 12.33 4.56
C ALA A 40 -2.43 13.29 4.10
N PHE A 41 -2.75 13.29 2.81
CA PHE A 41 -3.88 14.05 2.26
C PHE A 41 -5.21 13.39 2.61
N LEU A 42 -5.30 12.06 2.51
CA LEU A 42 -6.51 11.32 2.83
C LEU A 42 -6.89 11.44 4.32
N ARG A 43 -5.93 11.61 5.22
CA ARG A 43 -6.17 11.92 6.64
C ARG A 43 -6.94 13.22 6.89
N LEU A 44 -6.99 14.14 5.94
CA LEU A 44 -7.80 15.35 6.06
C LEU A 44 -9.31 15.05 6.02
N PHE A 45 -9.68 13.92 5.41
CA PHE A 45 -11.07 13.51 5.22
C PHE A 45 -11.45 12.26 6.00
N PHE A 46 -10.47 11.39 6.30
CA PHE A 46 -10.70 10.08 6.89
C PHE A 46 -10.02 9.92 8.25
N SER A 47 -10.65 9.16 9.15
CA SER A 47 -10.08 8.84 10.46
C SER A 47 -8.85 7.94 10.32
N ARG A 48 -7.98 7.91 11.34
CA ARG A 48 -6.82 6.98 11.41
C ARG A 48 -7.23 5.53 11.16
N TYR A 49 -8.39 5.12 11.68
CA TYR A 49 -8.90 3.77 11.51
C TYR A 49 -9.31 3.49 10.06
N ALA A 50 -9.94 4.46 9.38
CA ALA A 50 -10.23 4.35 7.96
C ALA A 50 -8.95 4.31 7.12
N MET A 51 -7.91 5.06 7.51
CA MET A 51 -6.62 5.02 6.82
C MET A 51 -5.93 3.67 6.91
N ARG A 52 -6.03 2.96 8.05
CA ARG A 52 -5.53 1.57 8.16
C ARG A 52 -6.16 0.66 7.11
N TRP A 53 -7.49 0.76 6.94
CA TRP A 53 -8.21 -0.03 5.95
C TRP A 53 -7.83 0.35 4.53
N VAL A 54 -7.70 1.64 4.23
CA VAL A 54 -7.26 2.11 2.91
C VAL A 54 -5.85 1.60 2.60
N THR A 55 -4.89 1.73 3.52
CA THR A 55 -3.52 1.22 3.35
C THR A 55 -3.51 -0.30 3.15
N ALA A 56 -4.34 -1.04 3.89
CA ALA A 56 -4.42 -2.49 3.73
C ALA A 56 -5.03 -2.89 2.36
N LEU A 57 -6.07 -2.19 1.92
CA LEU A 57 -6.70 -2.42 0.62
C LEU A 57 -5.79 -2.05 -0.56
N GLU A 58 -5.03 -0.96 -0.45
CA GLU A 58 -3.99 -0.62 -1.41
C GLU A 58 -2.98 -1.77 -1.52
N GLY A 59 -2.53 -2.30 -0.38
CA GLY A 59 -1.61 -3.43 -0.34
C GLY A 59 -2.13 -4.67 -1.07
N ILE A 60 -3.40 -5.03 -0.84
CA ILE A 60 -4.07 -6.14 -1.55
C ILE A 60 -4.13 -5.86 -3.05
N GLY A 61 -4.42 -4.61 -3.45
CA GLY A 61 -4.43 -4.19 -4.85
C GLY A 61 -3.07 -4.38 -5.54
N PHE A 62 -1.99 -3.99 -4.87
CA PHE A 62 -0.62 -4.19 -5.36
C PHE A 62 -0.27 -5.68 -5.56
N ILE A 63 -0.68 -6.54 -4.62
CA ILE A 63 -0.51 -8.00 -4.75
C ILE A 63 -1.30 -8.53 -5.94
N ALA A 64 -2.57 -8.11 -6.09
CA ALA A 64 -3.41 -8.54 -7.20
C ALA A 64 -2.83 -8.15 -8.57
N VAL A 65 -2.35 -6.91 -8.71
CA VAL A 65 -1.67 -6.44 -9.94
C VAL A 65 -0.39 -7.22 -10.20
N ALA A 66 0.39 -7.53 -9.17
CA ALA A 66 1.59 -8.35 -9.31
C ALA A 66 1.26 -9.76 -9.82
N CYS A 67 0.25 -10.41 -9.25
CA CYS A 67 -0.19 -11.74 -9.66
C CYS A 67 -0.76 -11.77 -11.08
N LEU A 68 -1.65 -10.83 -11.41
CA LEU A 68 -2.26 -10.74 -12.74
C LEU A 68 -1.23 -10.37 -13.81
N GLY A 69 -0.33 -9.44 -13.51
CA GLY A 69 0.75 -9.05 -14.41
C GLY A 69 1.72 -10.19 -14.67
N GLN A 70 2.10 -10.95 -13.64
CA GLN A 70 2.94 -12.12 -13.78
C GLN A 70 2.25 -13.22 -14.61
N PHE A 71 0.96 -13.48 -14.38
CA PHE A 71 0.20 -14.47 -15.13
C PHE A 71 0.09 -14.09 -16.61
N GLY A 72 -0.17 -12.81 -16.91
CA GLY A 72 -0.23 -12.30 -18.29
C GLY A 72 1.09 -12.40 -19.05
N GLN A 73 2.25 -12.42 -18.36
CA GLN A 73 3.56 -12.59 -19.01
C GLN A 73 3.91 -14.04 -19.36
N SER A 74 3.26 -15.01 -18.70
CA SER A 74 3.48 -16.44 -18.91
C SER A 74 2.65 -17.05 -20.03
N THR A 75 1.81 -16.24 -20.70
CA THR A 75 0.98 -16.60 -21.86
C THR A 75 1.51 -15.91 -23.11
#